data_AF-A0AAD5C4N8-F1
#
_entry.id   AF-A0AAD5C4N8-F1
#
_cell.length_a   1.000
_cell.length_b   1.000
_cell.length_c   1.000
_cell.angle_alpha   90.00
_cell.angle_beta   90.00
_cell.angle_gamma   90.00
#
_symmetry.space_group_name_H-M   'P 1'
#
loop_
_entity.id
_entity.type
_entity.pdbx_description
1 polymer ?
#
loop_
_entity_poly.entity_id
_entity_poly.type
_entity_poly.pdbx_seq_one_letter_code
_entity_poly.pdbx_strand_id
1 'polypeptide(L)'
;NSSVCSHQYCSVCGIIRVGFSSKMDGISTYSTSWKGHMALPDDIEEEFRFMHVKRAMLVCRVIAGRVGCDPGMGDKDDPGYDSLVGRGPNGMETRLEEEDEIIVFNPRAVLPCFVIAYTV
;
A
#
# COMPACT_ATOMS: atom_id res chain seq x y z
N ASN A 1 4.24 11.62 -25.15
CA ASN A 1 5.18 11.52 -24.01
C ASN A 1 4.41 11.41 -22.73
N SER A 2 4.61 10.33 -21.98
CA SER A 2 4.12 10.18 -20.61
C SER A 2 5.24 10.60 -19.65
N SER A 3 5.07 11.73 -18.96
CA SER A 3 5.99 12.22 -17.93
C SER A 3 5.26 12.39 -16.60
N VAL A 4 5.99 12.27 -15.49
CA VAL A 4 5.46 12.60 -14.16
C VAL A 4 5.05 14.08 -14.08
N CYS A 5 3.97 14.38 -13.35
CA CYS A 5 3.51 15.76 -13.15
C CYS A 5 4.43 16.51 -12.17
N SER A 6 4.41 17.85 -12.18
CA SER A 6 5.18 18.71 -11.27
C SER A 6 4.46 19.06 -9.95
N HIS A 7 3.27 18.50 -9.71
CA HIS A 7 2.49 18.79 -8.49
C HIS A 7 3.15 18.18 -7.26
N GLN A 8 3.46 19.01 -6.27
CA GLN A 8 4.12 18.58 -5.02
C GLN A 8 3.29 17.58 -4.21
N TYR A 9 1.97 17.64 -4.33
CA TYR A 9 1.03 16.80 -3.59
C TYR A 9 0.58 15.55 -4.35
N CYS A 10 1.13 15.28 -5.53
CA CYS A 10 0.81 14.05 -6.26
C CYS A 10 1.61 12.87 -5.69
N SER A 11 0.97 12.09 -4.80
CA SER A 11 1.62 10.94 -4.14
C SER A 11 2.22 9.95 -5.13
N VAL A 12 1.53 9.65 -6.24
CA VAL A 12 2.05 8.72 -7.27
C VAL A 12 3.31 9.25 -7.93
N CYS A 13 3.32 10.51 -8.39
CA CYS A 13 4.50 11.10 -9.00
C CYS A 13 5.64 11.27 -7.99
N GLY A 14 5.32 11.50 -6.72
CA GLY A 14 6.26 11.45 -5.61
C GLY A 14 6.93 10.07 -5.52
N ILE A 15 6.14 9.01 -5.37
CA ILE A 15 6.63 7.62 -5.26
C ILE A 15 7.49 7.23 -6.48
N ILE A 16 7.09 7.61 -7.70
CA ILE A 16 7.89 7.31 -8.91
C ILE A 16 9.25 8.01 -8.90
N ARG A 17 9.33 9.24 -8.37
CA ARG A 17 10.58 10.02 -8.33
C ARG A 17 11.52 9.61 -7.22
N VAL A 18 10.98 9.45 -6.00
CA VAL A 18 11.78 9.29 -4.78
C VAL A 18 11.65 7.91 -4.14
N GLY A 19 10.72 7.08 -4.60
CA GLY A 19 10.37 5.80 -3.99
C GLY A 19 9.34 5.92 -2.85
N PHE A 20 9.04 4.78 -2.23
CA PHE A 20 8.21 4.75 -1.02
C PHE A 20 8.99 5.34 0.16
N SER A 21 8.27 6.06 1.03
CA SER A 21 8.86 6.70 2.22
C SER A 21 9.37 5.66 3.21
N SER A 22 10.53 5.87 3.81
CA SER A 22 11.03 5.05 4.93
C SER A 22 10.46 5.46 6.28
N LYS A 23 9.63 6.52 6.33
CA LYS A 23 9.01 7.03 7.56
C LYS A 23 7.66 6.39 7.88
N MET A 24 7.17 5.52 6.99
CA MET A 24 5.91 4.81 7.19
C MET A 24 6.16 3.50 7.95
N ASP A 25 5.21 3.12 8.79
CA ASP A 25 5.23 1.87 9.57
C ASP A 25 4.84 0.67 8.69
N GLY A 26 5.46 0.54 7.51
CA GLY A 26 5.20 -0.47 6.50
C GLY A 26 4.25 -0.04 5.38
N ILE A 27 4.36 -0.73 4.24
CA ILE A 27 3.55 -0.51 3.03
C ILE A 27 2.48 -1.59 2.93
N SER A 28 1.21 -1.19 3.08
CA SER A 28 0.06 -2.04 2.78
C SER A 28 -0.03 -2.31 1.28
N THR A 29 -0.10 -3.58 0.92
CA THR A 29 -0.28 -4.05 -0.44
C THR A 29 -1.45 -5.02 -0.49
N TYR A 30 -2.25 -4.95 -1.56
CA TYR A 30 -3.46 -5.75 -1.69
C TYR A 30 -3.40 -6.65 -2.92
N SER A 31 -3.89 -7.89 -2.78
CA SER A 31 -3.92 -8.88 -3.88
C SER A 31 -4.95 -8.53 -4.97
N THR A 32 -5.99 -7.75 -4.63
CA THR A 32 -7.06 -7.36 -5.54
C THR A 32 -7.19 -5.85 -5.66
N SER A 33 -7.58 -5.38 -6.86
CA SER A 33 -7.86 -3.96 -7.11
C SER A 33 -9.02 -3.44 -6.26
N TRP A 34 -10.04 -4.26 -5.99
CA TRP A 34 -11.17 -3.88 -5.13
C TRP A 34 -10.73 -3.54 -3.71
N LYS A 35 -9.93 -4.39 -3.06
CA LYS A 35 -9.42 -4.12 -1.72
C LYS A 35 -8.48 -2.91 -1.72
N GLY A 36 -7.60 -2.80 -2.73
CA GLY A 36 -6.76 -1.62 -2.90
C GLY A 36 -7.54 -0.31 -3.13
N HIS A 37 -8.72 -0.38 -3.77
CA HIS A 37 -9.61 0.77 -3.94
C HIS A 37 -10.25 1.18 -2.61
N MET A 38 -10.79 0.20 -1.88
CA MET A 38 -11.49 0.40 -0.60
C MET A 38 -10.56 0.80 0.56
N ALA A 39 -9.25 0.57 0.42
CA ALA A 39 -8.26 0.99 1.42
C ALA A 39 -8.08 2.51 1.50
N LEU A 40 -8.54 3.26 0.49
CA LEU A 40 -8.55 4.73 0.51
C LEU A 40 -9.97 5.24 0.80
N PRO A 41 -10.20 5.86 1.96
CA PRO A 41 -11.49 6.44 2.34
C PRO A 41 -12.02 7.46 1.31
N ASP A 42 -13.33 7.48 1.10
CA ASP A 42 -13.99 8.33 0.10
C ASP A 42 -13.98 9.83 0.47
N ASP A 43 -13.97 10.13 1.76
CA ASP A 43 -13.89 11.50 2.30
C ASP A 43 -12.58 12.20 1.94
N ILE A 44 -11.47 11.46 1.79
CA ILE A 44 -10.19 12.03 1.34
C ILE A 44 -10.32 12.61 -0.07
N GLU A 45 -11.00 11.92 -0.98
CA GLU A 45 -11.18 12.45 -2.34
C GLU A 45 -12.04 13.72 -2.34
N GLU A 46 -13.08 13.76 -1.52
CA GLU A 46 -13.92 14.94 -1.35
C GLU A 46 -13.15 16.12 -0.74
N GLU A 47 -12.35 15.87 0.30
CA GLU A 47 -11.54 16.89 0.98
C GLU A 47 -10.56 17.55 0.00
N PHE A 48 -9.91 16.76 -0.86
CA PHE A 48 -8.94 17.26 -1.84
C PHE A 48 -9.54 17.57 -3.22
N ARG A 49 -10.87 17.53 -3.38
CA ARG A 49 -11.56 17.75 -4.66
C ARG A 49 -11.22 19.08 -5.32
N PHE A 50 -10.99 20.13 -4.51
CA PHE A 50 -10.60 21.47 -4.99
C PHE A 50 -9.23 21.47 -5.70
N MET A 51 -8.39 20.45 -5.47
CA MET A 51 -7.09 20.29 -6.12
C MET A 51 -7.16 19.47 -7.42
N HIS A 52 -8.36 19.10 -7.89
CA HIS A 52 -8.56 18.24 -9.05
C HIS A 52 -7.78 16.92 -8.95
N VAL A 53 -7.75 16.35 -7.74
CA VAL A 53 -7.12 15.03 -7.51
C VAL A 53 -7.83 13.94 -8.30
N LYS A 54 -7.09 12.89 -8.62
CA LYS A 54 -7.59 11.69 -9.30
C LYS A 54 -7.14 10.48 -8.51
N ARG A 55 -7.97 9.44 -8.48
CA ARG A 55 -7.54 8.14 -7.95
C ARG A 55 -6.56 7.47 -8.89
N ALA A 56 -5.61 6.78 -8.28
CA ALA A 56 -4.66 5.95 -8.98
C ALA A 56 -4.26 4.75 -8.12
N MET A 57 -4.04 3.60 -8.77
CA MET A 57 -3.48 2.40 -8.16
C MET A 57 -2.05 2.19 -8.67
N LEU A 58 -1.16 1.81 -7.76
CA LEU A 58 0.16 1.30 -8.10
C LEU A 58 0.11 -0.23 -8.09
N VAL A 59 0.34 -0.84 -9.25
CA VAL A 59 0.58 -2.27 -9.33
C VAL A 59 2.07 -2.48 -9.11
N CYS A 60 2.42 -3.17 -8.03
CA CYS A 60 3.80 -3.36 -7.59
C CYS A 60 4.19 -4.83 -7.64
N ARG A 61 5.46 -5.10 -7.95
CA ARG A 61 6.10 -6.37 -7.59
C ARG A 61 6.61 -6.25 -6.16
N VAL A 62 6.22 -7.19 -5.31
CA VAL A 62 6.58 -7.18 -3.88
C VAL A 62 7.54 -8.32 -3.58
N ILE A 63 8.65 -8.01 -2.90
CA ILE A 63 9.58 -8.99 -2.34
C ILE A 63 9.20 -9.16 -0.87
N ALA A 64 8.29 -10.08 -0.58
CA ALA A 64 7.71 -10.24 0.76
C ALA A 64 8.70 -10.81 1.80
N GLY A 65 9.75 -11.52 1.36
CA GLY A 65 10.72 -12.15 2.27
C GLY A 65 10.06 -13.17 3.19
N ARG A 66 10.50 -13.22 4.45
CA ARG A 66 9.86 -14.00 5.51
C ARG A 66 8.56 -13.32 5.91
N VAL A 67 7.44 -14.01 5.74
CA VAL A 67 6.11 -13.48 6.03
C VAL A 67 5.66 -13.99 7.40
N GLY A 68 5.31 -13.07 8.31
CA GLY A 68 4.68 -13.39 9.59
C GLY A 68 3.16 -13.28 9.51
N CYS A 69 2.46 -14.05 10.35
CA CYS A 69 0.98 -14.10 10.34
C CYS A 69 0.33 -13.46 11.57
N ASP A 70 1.10 -13.01 12.58
CA ASP A 70 0.52 -12.46 13.82
C ASP A 70 1.23 -11.15 14.25
N PRO A 71 0.57 -9.98 14.15
CA PRO A 71 1.10 -8.72 14.64
C PRO A 71 1.15 -8.63 16.17
N GLY A 72 0.57 -9.57 16.91
CA GLY A 72 0.55 -9.60 18.38
C GLY A 72 1.64 -10.44 19.05
N MET A 73 2.39 -11.25 18.30
CA MET A 73 3.39 -12.20 18.81
C MET A 73 4.83 -11.89 18.37
N GLY A 74 5.05 -10.84 17.58
CA GLY A 74 6.39 -10.41 17.16
C GLY A 74 7.07 -9.58 18.25
N ASP A 75 8.26 -10.01 18.68
CA ASP A 75 9.13 -9.18 19.50
C ASP A 75 9.43 -7.88 18.74
N LYS A 76 9.21 -6.72 19.38
CA LYS A 76 9.36 -5.40 18.74
C LYS A 76 10.81 -5.12 18.33
N ASP A 77 11.76 -5.81 18.94
CA ASP A 77 13.20 -5.62 18.74
C ASP A 77 13.80 -6.62 17.71
N ASP A 78 13.11 -7.73 17.39
CA ASP A 78 13.43 -8.61 16.25
C ASP A 78 12.16 -9.37 15.78
N PRO A 79 11.39 -8.83 14.82
CA PRO A 79 10.18 -9.49 14.37
C PRO A 79 10.48 -10.81 13.64
N GLY A 80 11.72 -11.07 13.21
CA GLY A 80 12.07 -12.25 12.42
C GLY A 80 11.43 -12.30 11.02
N TYR A 81 10.60 -11.31 10.66
CA TYR A 81 9.83 -11.24 9.42
C TYR A 81 10.12 -9.95 8.65
N ASP A 82 10.11 -10.06 7.32
CA ASP A 82 10.31 -8.95 6.38
C ASP A 82 8.96 -8.31 5.95
N SER A 83 7.85 -9.06 6.14
CA SER A 83 6.48 -8.59 5.96
C SER A 83 5.49 -9.31 6.88
N LEU A 84 4.29 -8.75 7.06
CA LEU A 84 3.20 -9.36 7.81
C LEU A 84 1.94 -9.46 6.97
N VAL A 85 1.18 -10.54 7.14
CA VAL A 85 -0.20 -10.61 6.64
C VAL A 85 -1.07 -9.75 7.55
N GLY A 86 -1.78 -8.78 6.95
CA GLY A 86 -2.70 -7.90 7.63
C GLY A 86 -4.00 -8.62 7.98
N ARG A 87 -4.48 -8.44 9.21
CA ARG A 87 -5.77 -8.97 9.65
C ARG A 87 -6.90 -8.07 9.13
N GLY A 88 -7.97 -8.68 8.61
CA GLY A 88 -9.17 -7.93 8.22
C GLY A 88 -9.72 -7.06 9.37
N PRO A 89 -10.54 -6.03 9.06
CA PRO A 89 -10.95 -4.98 10.00
C PRO A 89 -11.64 -5.45 11.29
N ASN A 90 -12.06 -6.73 11.36
CA ASN A 90 -12.83 -7.27 12.48
C ASN A 90 -12.04 -8.20 13.41
N GLY A 91 -10.72 -8.33 13.24
CA GLY A 91 -9.94 -9.12 14.20
C GLY A 91 -10.45 -10.56 14.38
N MET A 92 -10.91 -11.17 13.30
CA MET A 92 -11.29 -12.60 13.25
C MET A 92 -10.24 -13.32 12.40
N GLU A 93 -9.82 -14.51 12.84
CA GLU A 93 -8.95 -15.39 12.08
C GLU A 93 -9.77 -15.97 10.92
N THR A 94 -9.86 -15.22 9.82
CA THR A 94 -10.50 -15.70 8.59
C THR A 94 -9.44 -16.40 7.77
N ARG A 95 -9.77 -17.61 7.31
CA ARG A 95 -8.90 -18.50 6.52
C ARG A 95 -8.11 -17.71 5.48
N LEU A 96 -6.86 -18.14 5.22
CA LEU A 96 -5.87 -17.62 4.25
C LEU A 96 -6.39 -17.18 2.85
N GLU A 97 -7.65 -17.49 2.52
CA GLU A 97 -8.33 -17.10 1.27
C GLU A 97 -9.00 -15.71 1.36
N GLU A 98 -9.19 -15.14 2.55
CA GLU A 98 -9.75 -13.78 2.76
C GLU A 98 -8.69 -12.75 3.22
N GLU A 99 -7.47 -13.21 3.51
CA GLU A 99 -6.34 -12.41 3.97
C GLU A 99 -5.53 -11.87 2.78
N ASP A 100 -5.89 -10.68 2.33
CA ASP A 100 -5.37 -10.11 1.07
C ASP A 100 -4.49 -8.87 1.28
N GLU A 101 -4.17 -8.52 2.53
CA GLU A 101 -3.25 -7.43 2.84
C GLU A 101 -1.89 -7.99 3.25
N ILE A 102 -0.82 -7.49 2.64
CA ILE A 102 0.55 -7.73 3.11
C ILE A 102 1.18 -6.37 3.41
N ILE A 103 1.65 -6.21 4.64
CA ILE A 103 2.38 -5.05 5.13
C ILE A 103 3.88 -5.32 4.98
N VAL A 104 4.57 -4.53 4.16
CA VAL A 104 6.00 -4.69 3.87
C VAL A 104 6.81 -3.61 4.55
N PHE A 105 7.76 -3.97 5.41
CA PHE A 105 8.50 -2.99 6.22
C PHE A 105 9.65 -2.31 5.48
N ASN A 106 10.23 -2.99 4.48
CA ASN A 106 11.30 -2.41 3.67
C ASN A 106 10.72 -1.72 2.42
N PRO A 107 10.79 -0.38 2.29
CA PRO A 107 10.23 0.32 1.15
C PRO A 107 10.91 -0.01 -0.18
N ARG A 108 12.15 -0.52 -0.15
CA ARG A 108 12.89 -0.94 -1.36
C ARG A 108 12.42 -2.31 -1.89
N ALA A 109 11.63 -3.04 -1.11
CA ALA A 109 11.07 -4.34 -1.50
C ALA A 109 9.77 -4.20 -2.31
N VAL A 110 9.20 -3.00 -2.42
CA VAL A 110 8.00 -2.72 -3.21
C VAL A 110 8.41 -1.97 -4.48
N LEU A 111 8.27 -2.63 -5.63
CA LEU A 111 8.75 -2.14 -6.93
C LEU A 111 7.55 -1.74 -7.80
N PRO A 112 7.28 -0.44 -8.01
CA PRO A 112 6.22 0.02 -8.89
C PRO A 112 6.43 -0.54 -10.31
N CYS A 113 5.42 -1.20 -10.85
CA CYS A 113 5.44 -1.75 -12.21
C CYS A 113 4.51 -0.95 -13.13
N PHE A 114 3.29 -0.67 -12.67
CA PHE A 114 2.29 0.07 -13.44
C PHE A 114 1.55 1.07 -12.56
N VAL A 115 1.11 2.16 -13.19
CA VAL A 115 0.21 3.15 -12.61
C VAL A 115 -1.10 3.06 -13.39
N ILE A 116 -2.20 2.85 -12.68
CA ILE A 116 -3.54 2.85 -13.25
C ILE A 116 -4.27 4.07 -12.69
N ALA A 117 -4.44 5.11 -13.50
CA ALA A 117 -5.28 6.26 -13.15
C ALA A 117 -6.71 5.97 -13.63
N TYR A 118 -7.69 6.13 -12.74
CA TYR A 118 -9.09 5.79 -13.03
C TYR A 118 -10.03 6.78 -12.35
N THR A 119 -11.28 6.75 -12.77
CA THR A 119 -12.41 7.44 -12.14
C THR A 119 -13.30 6.39 -11.50
N VAL A 120 -13.85 6.72 -10.33
CA VAL A 120 -14.83 5.89 -9.62
C VAL A 120 -16.21 6.04 -10.26
#